data_AF-A0A239LWJ9-F1
#
_entry.id   AF-A0A239LWJ9-F1
#
_cell.length_a   1.000
_cell.length_b   1.000
_cell.length_c   1.000
_cell.angle_alpha   90.00
_cell.angle_beta   90.00
_cell.angle_gamma   90.00
#
_symmetry.space_group_name_H-M   'P 1'
#
loop_
_entity.id
_entity.type
_entity.pdbx_description
1 polymer ?
#
loop_
_entity_poly.entity_id
_entity_poly.type
_entity_poly.pdbx_seq_one_letter_code
_entity_poly.pdbx_strand_id
1 'polypeptide(L)' 'MEALDLLNLEEMYIIKVKGKAKIPDYIQIRDQNFVLVAYFRTDRPLKRMDKFGLEGKDEELKSLIAELPYGKLQKLEL' A
#
# COMPACT_ATOMS: atom_id res chain seq x y z
N MET A 1 20.77 19.63 -2.16
CA MET A 1 20.34 18.44 -2.93
C MET A 1 20.80 17.26 -2.11
N GLU A 2 20.01 16.97 -1.07
CA GLU A 2 20.34 15.98 -0.06
C GLU A 2 19.46 14.76 -0.30
N ALA A 3 20.04 13.60 -0.01
CA ALA A 3 19.47 12.26 -0.01
C ALA A 3 18.11 12.14 -0.70
N LEU A 4 18.06 11.43 -1.84
CA LEU A 4 16.83 10.72 -2.19
C LEU A 4 16.31 10.08 -0.90
N ASP A 5 15.22 10.66 -0.38
CA ASP A 5 14.54 10.25 0.83
C ASP A 5 14.42 8.74 0.74
N LEU A 6 15.22 8.07 1.58
CA LEU A 6 15.01 6.67 1.88
C LEU A 6 13.53 6.55 2.19
N LEU A 7 12.82 5.80 1.37
CA LEU A 7 11.42 5.46 1.55
C LEU A 7 11.28 4.76 2.91
N ASN A 8 11.18 5.55 3.97
CA ASN A 8 10.90 5.07 5.31
C ASN A 8 9.46 4.58 5.26
N LEU A 9 9.29 3.27 5.20
CA LEU A 9 7.98 2.62 5.24
C LEU A 9 7.15 3.09 6.45
N GLU A 10 7.82 3.42 7.56
CA GLU A 10 7.21 3.94 8.81
C GLU A 10 6.48 5.30 8.64
N GLU A 11 6.76 6.03 7.55
CA GLU A 11 6.12 7.31 7.21
C GLU A 11 5.08 7.18 6.09
N MET A 12 4.83 5.97 5.60
CA MET A 12 3.82 5.71 4.57
C MET A 12 2.46 5.38 5.17
N TYR A 13 1.43 5.52 4.35
CA TYR A 13 0.06 5.19 4.68
C TYR A 13 -0.52 4.19 3.70
N ILE A 14 -1.45 3.37 4.19
CA ILE A 14 -2.18 2.39 3.41
C ILE A 14 -3.69 2.60 3.57
N ILE A 15 -4.43 2.42 2.48
CA ILE A 15 -5.89 2.43 2.49
C ILE A 15 -6.47 1.39 1.55
N LYS A 16 -7.49 0.69 2.03
CA LYS A 16 -8.30 -0.24 1.23
C LYS A 16 -9.54 0.47 0.69
N VAL A 17 -9.66 0.53 -0.62
CA VAL A 17 -10.73 1.21 -1.34
C VAL A 17 -11.70 0.19 -1.90
N LYS A 18 -12.98 0.35 -1.54
CA LYS A 18 -14.04 -0.56 -2.00
C LYS A 18 -14.43 -0.24 -3.44
N GLY A 19 -14.38 -1.26 -4.29
CA GLY A 19 -14.91 -1.21 -5.65
C GLY A 19 -16.44 -1.16 -5.67
N LYS A 20 -17.00 -0.77 -6.82
CA LYS A 20 -18.45 -0.75 -7.05
C LYS A 20 -18.80 -1.62 -8.25
N ALA A 21 -19.83 -2.46 -8.09
CA ALA A 21 -20.34 -3.36 -9.13
C ALA A 21 -19.23 -4.23 -9.76
N LYS A 22 -18.81 -3.92 -10.99
CA LYS A 22 -17.77 -4.66 -11.72
C LYS A 22 -16.35 -4.17 -11.43
N ILE A 23 -16.20 -3.06 -10.71
CA ILE A 23 -14.90 -2.51 -10.33
C ILE A 23 -14.40 -3.27 -9.10
N PRO A 24 -13.16 -3.82 -9.12
CA PRO A 24 -12.59 -4.56 -8.01
C PRO A 24 -12.20 -3.62 -6.85
N ASP A 25 -11.88 -4.21 -5.71
CA ASP A 25 -11.26 -3.48 -4.60
C ASP A 25 -9.78 -3.20 -4.89
N TYR A 26 -9.27 -2.16 -4.25
CA TYR A 26 -7.90 -1.73 -4.42
C TYR A 26 -7.22 -1.39 -3.11
N ILE A 27 -5.89 -1.48 -3.12
CA ILE A 27 -5.01 -0.94 -2.11
C ILE A 27 -4.27 0.25 -2.70
N GLN A 28 -4.19 1.32 -1.93
CA GLN A 28 -3.33 2.46 -2.20
C GLN A 28 -2.28 2.54 -1.10
N ILE A 29 -1.04 2.79 -1.49
CA ILE A 29 0.02 3.23 -0.60
C ILE A 29 0.30 4.69 -0.91
N ARG A 30 0.41 5.51 0.13
CA ARG A 30 0.68 6.93 0.06
C ARG A 30 1.92 7.27 0.87
N ASP A 31 2.66 8.27 0.44
CA ASP A 31 3.77 8.80 1.23
C ASP A 31 3.27 9.73 2.37
N GLN A 32 4.20 10.32 3.10
CA GLN A 32 3.95 11.29 4.18
C GLN A 32 3.19 12.55 3.74
N ASN A 33 3.28 12.91 2.45
CA ASN A 33 2.55 14.03 1.86
C ASN A 33 1.20 13.58 1.27
N PHE A 34 0.78 12.35 1.58
CA PHE A 34 -0.41 11.69 1.06
C PHE A 34 -0.43 11.53 -0.46
N VAL A 35 0.72 11.62 -1.13
CA VAL A 35 0.86 11.39 -2.58
C VAL A 35 0.75 9.89 -2.85
N LEU A 36 -0.03 9.52 -3.86
CA LEU A 36 -0.20 8.12 -4.25
C LEU A 36 1.10 7.57 -4.84
N VAL A 37 1.73 6.61 -4.15
CA VAL A 37 2.99 5.99 -4.59
C VAL A 37 2.78 4.60 -5.19
N ALA A 38 1.83 3.82 -4.66
CA ALA A 38 1.49 2.50 -5.19
C ALA A 38 -0.02 2.27 -5.24
N TYR A 39 -0.47 1.54 -6.25
CA TYR A 39 -1.88 1.20 -6.43
C TYR A 39 -2.04 -0.15 -7.11
N PHE A 40 -2.75 -1.06 -6.46
CA PHE A 40 -2.96 -2.41 -6.99
C PHE A 40 -4.31 -2.98 -6.57
N ARG A 41 -4.80 -3.94 -7.36
CA ARG A 41 -6.04 -4.64 -7.08
C ARG A 41 -5.79 -5.72 -6.02
N THR A 42 -6.74 -5.90 -5.10
CA THR A 42 -6.66 -6.94 -4.06
C THR A 42 -6.76 -8.36 -4.61
N ASP A 43 -7.37 -8.52 -5.79
CA ASP A 43 -7.60 -9.81 -6.44
C ASP A 43 -6.46 -10.24 -7.39
N ARG A 44 -5.34 -9.49 -7.41
CA ARG A 44 -4.18 -9.79 -8.24
C ARG A 44 -2.93 -9.98 -7.39
N PRO A 45 -1.98 -10.82 -7.84
CA PRO A 45 -0.67 -10.90 -7.21
C PRO A 45 -0.01 -9.53 -7.13
N LEU A 46 0.55 -9.23 -5.97
CA LEU A 46 1.45 -8.11 -5.76
C LEU A 46 2.64 -8.28 -6.71
N LYS A 47 2.91 -7.27 -7.54
CA LYS A 47 4.02 -7.27 -8.50
C LYS A 47 4.86 -6.03 -8.28
N ARG A 48 6.18 -6.19 -8.42
CA ARG A 48 7.18 -5.11 -8.36
C ARG A 48 7.24 -4.41 -6.99
N MET A 49 7.19 -5.20 -5.92
CA MET A 49 7.26 -4.71 -4.54
C MET A 49 8.62 -4.10 -4.17
N ASP A 50 9.68 -4.55 -4.86
CA ASP A 50 11.03 -3.99 -4.86
C ASP A 50 11.04 -2.48 -5.12
N LYS A 51 10.17 -1.99 -6.02
CA LYS A 51 10.09 -0.56 -6.36
C LYS A 51 9.55 0.32 -5.25
N PHE A 52 8.95 -0.29 -4.23
CA PHE A 52 8.31 0.39 -3.11
C PHE A 52 9.03 0.11 -1.78
N GLY A 53 10.20 -0.55 -1.82
CA GLY A 53 10.91 -0.97 -0.62
C GLY A 53 10.25 -2.11 0.14
N LEU A 54 9.30 -2.82 -0.48
CA LEU A 54 8.47 -3.87 0.14
C LEU A 54 8.89 -5.29 -0.28
N GLU A 55 10.15 -5.46 -0.70
CA GLU A 55 10.67 -6.75 -1.13
C GLU A 55 10.63 -7.77 0.02
N GLY A 56 10.08 -8.97 -0.25
CA GLY A 56 9.98 -10.05 0.75
C GLY A 56 8.85 -9.87 1.78
N LYS A 57 8.07 -8.78 1.71
CA LYS A 57 6.98 -8.45 2.64
C LYS A 57 5.60 -8.91 2.17
N ASP A 58 5.54 -9.80 1.17
CA ASP A 58 4.29 -10.23 0.52
C ASP A 58 3.25 -10.81 1.49
N GLU A 59 3.67 -11.70 2.40
CA GLU A 59 2.75 -12.37 3.34
C GLU A 59 2.29 -11.44 4.47
N GLU A 60 3.18 -10.58 4.99
CA GLU A 60 2.82 -9.56 5.97
C GLU A 60 1.81 -8.57 5.37
N LEU A 61 2.06 -8.11 4.15
CA LEU A 61 1.16 -7.18 3.47
C LEU A 61 -0.20 -7.83 3.16
N LYS A 62 -0.24 -9.10 2.74
CA LYS A 62 -1.51 -9.83 2.57
C LYS A 62 -2.32 -9.89 3.86
N SER A 63 -1.65 -10.15 4.98
CA SER A 63 -2.29 -10.23 6.30
C SER A 63 -2.85 -8.86 6.70
N LEU A 64 -2.06 -7.79 6.57
CA LEU A 64 -2.49 -6.41 6.80
C LEU A 64 -3.69 -6.02 5.91
N ILE A 65 -3.67 -6.39 4.63
CA ILE A 65 -4.76 -6.11 3.67
C ILE A 65 -6.05 -6.83 4.05
N ALA A 66 -5.96 -8.04 4.60
CA ALA A 66 -7.13 -8.82 5.01
C ALA A 66 -7.88 -8.13 6.17
N GLU A 67 -7.14 -7.55 7.11
CA GLU A 67 -7.69 -6.90 8.32
C GLU A 67 -8.10 -5.44 8.09
N LEU A 68 -7.60 -4.81 7.02
CA LEU A 68 -7.86 -3.42 6.68
C LEU A 68 -9.36 -3.12 6.47
N PRO A 69 -9.94 -2.17 7.23
CA PRO A 69 -11.29 -1.67 6.96
C PRO A 69 -11.32 -0.77 5.72
N TYR A 70 -12.41 -0.84 4.96
CA TYR A 70 -12.59 0.00 3.78
C TYR A 70 -12.69 1.48 4.14
N GLY A 71 -11.99 2.32 3.37
CA GLY A 71 -12.07 3.77 3.45
C GLY A 71 -11.34 4.40 4.65
N LYS A 72 -10.64 3.60 5.47
CA LYS A 72 -9.81 4.13 6.55
C LYS A 72 -8.34 4.14 6.14
N LEU A 73 -7.75 5.32 6.19
CA LEU A 73 -6.31 5.49 6.04
C LEU A 73 -5.64 5.14 7.37
N GLN A 74 -4.57 4.35 7.32
CA GLN A 74 -3.75 3.99 8.47
C GLN A 74 -2.28 4.01 8.09
N LYS A 75 -1.38 4.09 9.08
CA LYS A 75 0.06 3.95 8.82
C LYS A 75 0.37 2.57 8.25
N LEU A 76 1.35 2.52 7.36
CA LEU A 76 1.87 1.28 6.81
C LEU A 76 2.90 0.70 7.78
N GLU A 77 2.45 -0.19 8.66
CA GLU A 77 3.29 -0.91 9.62
C GLU A 77 3.33 -2.38 9.19
N LEU A 78 4.51 -2.90 8.88
CA LEU A 78 4.78 -4.27 8.39
C LEU A 78 5.80 -4.99 9.27
#